data_AF-A0AAV2HSU7-F1
#
_entry.id   AF-A0AAV2HSU7-F1
#
_cell.length_a   1.000
_cell.length_b   1.000
_cell.length_c   1.000
_cell.angle_alpha   90.00
_cell.angle_beta   90.00
_cell.angle_gamma   90.00
#
_symmetry.space_group_name_H-M   'P 1'
#
loop_
_entity.id
_entity.type
_entity.pdbx_description
1 polymer ?
#
loop_
_entity_poly.entity_id
_entity_poly.type
_entity_poly.pdbx_seq_one_letter_code
_entity_poly.pdbx_strand_id
1 'polypeptide(L)'
;DGKLVQIDLWRSRCLFGGDWFVDWIEVENKFTKEKFVFPIFRWIKAKFRYHINHLDTSLPQNEVHKAQRRMELAEKRKTYQFEQKVPGGPVQVKKLPPDEKFPFAHVWDIVNLKFKLQGKVLCKRLTASKEWTSLDDLNEIYNELDEKSTKSQLYRPEVSCKRTFLGGLTIAEAISRKRLFICDLEILDGLPVRQNFVLCSPIGLFFVDDENQLMPVAIQLFQKPGPDNPIFIPDKSKTWALVKMWYNNADAAYHQAVTHLGEEQIYYF
;
A
#
# COMPACT_ATOMS: atom_id res chain seq x y z
N ASP A 1 51.81 14.02 4.74
CA ASP A 1 50.58 13.32 4.29
C ASP A 1 49.83 12.74 5.47
N GLY A 2 48.76 13.39 5.89
CA GLY A 2 47.86 12.89 6.93
C GLY A 2 46.52 12.52 6.31
N LYS A 3 45.98 11.36 6.67
CA LYS A 3 44.63 10.95 6.24
C LYS A 3 43.59 11.75 7.02
N LEU A 4 42.64 12.36 6.32
CA LEU A 4 41.52 13.05 6.97
C LEU A 4 40.58 12.01 7.60
N VAL A 5 40.37 12.10 8.92
CA VAL A 5 39.60 11.11 9.69
C VAL A 5 38.30 11.67 10.28
N GLN A 6 38.26 12.97 10.59
CA GLN A 6 37.14 13.62 11.26
C GLN A 6 37.08 15.09 10.84
N ILE A 7 35.86 15.64 10.79
CA ILE A 7 35.62 17.08 10.74
C ILE A 7 34.88 17.53 11.99
N ASP A 8 35.14 18.78 12.38
CA ASP A 8 34.42 19.45 13.45
C ASP A 8 33.55 20.54 12.85
N LEU A 9 32.26 20.50 13.17
CA LEU A 9 31.27 21.46 12.67
C LEU A 9 30.58 22.15 13.84
N TRP A 10 30.56 23.47 13.85
CA TRP A 10 29.80 24.25 14.82
C TRP A 10 29.28 25.53 14.16
N ARG A 11 28.22 26.09 14.76
CA ARG A 11 27.68 27.39 14.33
C ARG A 11 27.45 28.32 15.52
N SER A 12 27.72 29.60 15.30
CA SER A 12 27.36 30.68 16.21
C SER A 12 25.86 30.97 16.14
N ARG A 13 25.31 31.61 17.17
CA ARG A 13 23.89 32.01 17.19
C ARG A 13 23.72 33.22 16.25
N CYS A 14 22.84 33.12 15.26
CA CYS A 14 22.39 34.29 14.50
C CYS A 14 21.01 34.73 15.02
N LEU A 15 20.77 36.03 15.12
CA LEU A 15 19.56 36.62 15.74
C LEU A 15 18.24 36.17 15.08
N PHE A 16 18.28 35.70 13.83
CA PHE A 16 17.11 35.27 13.05
C PHE A 16 17.26 33.88 12.38
N GLY A 17 18.22 33.05 12.82
CA GLY A 17 18.52 31.77 12.14
C GLY A 17 17.95 30.54 12.83
N GLY A 18 17.05 29.81 12.15
CA GLY A 18 16.61 28.46 12.52
C GLY A 18 17.75 27.43 12.48
N ASP A 19 17.47 26.17 12.82
CA ASP A 19 18.45 25.08 12.66
C ASP A 19 18.87 24.91 11.19
N TRP A 20 20.07 24.38 10.95
CA TRP A 20 20.61 24.18 9.59
C TRP A 20 20.71 22.69 9.28
N PHE A 21 19.90 22.21 8.35
CA PHE A 21 20.01 20.83 7.87
C PHE A 21 21.18 20.71 6.89
N VAL A 22 22.06 19.74 7.14
CA VAL A 22 23.23 19.46 6.29
C VAL A 22 23.16 18.02 5.81
N ASP A 23 23.11 17.83 4.49
CA ASP A 23 23.12 16.50 3.87
C ASP A 23 24.50 15.85 4.02
N TRP A 24 25.53 16.49 3.48
CA TRP A 24 26.91 16.02 3.53
C TRP A 24 27.90 17.17 3.34
N ILE A 25 29.15 16.92 3.71
CA ILE A 25 30.29 17.79 3.42
C ILE A 25 31.33 16.96 2.65
N GLU A 26 31.88 17.52 1.57
CA GLU A 26 33.03 16.96 0.86
C GLU A 26 34.26 17.83 1.11
N VAL A 27 35.38 17.18 1.40
CA VAL A 27 36.68 17.82 1.56
C VAL A 27 37.64 17.26 0.51
N GLU A 28 38.15 18.12 -0.35
CA GLU A 28 39.17 17.76 -1.36
C GLU A 28 40.56 18.22 -0.90
N ASN A 29 41.52 17.30 -0.86
CA ASN A 29 42.92 17.63 -0.72
C ASN A 29 43.45 18.19 -2.06
N LYS A 30 43.78 19.48 -2.10
CA LYS A 30 44.21 20.14 -3.34
C LYS A 30 45.51 19.61 -3.95
N PHE A 31 46.39 19.01 -3.14
CA PHE A 31 47.68 18.46 -3.57
C PHE A 31 47.55 17.02 -4.07
N THR A 32 46.91 16.15 -3.29
CA THR A 32 46.75 14.73 -3.65
C THR A 32 45.54 14.47 -4.54
N LYS A 33 44.61 15.43 -4.66
CA LYS A 33 43.30 15.31 -5.32
C LYS A 33 42.37 14.27 -4.71
N GLU A 34 42.69 13.80 -3.51
CA GLU A 34 41.84 12.88 -2.75
C GLU A 34 40.60 13.61 -2.19
N LYS A 35 39.44 12.96 -2.29
CA LYS A 35 38.16 13.48 -1.80
C LYS A 35 37.67 12.65 -0.63
N PHE A 36 37.14 13.33 0.39
CA PHE A 36 36.58 12.72 1.60
C PHE A 36 35.16 13.18 1.78
N VAL A 37 34.22 12.24 1.97
CA VAL A 37 32.80 12.54 2.13
C VAL A 37 32.36 12.29 3.57
N PHE A 38 31.63 13.24 4.11
CA PHE A 38 31.07 13.22 5.45
C PHE A 38 29.55 13.31 5.35
N PRO A 39 28.83 12.17 5.33
CA PRO A 39 27.37 12.17 5.35
C PRO A 39 26.89 12.65 6.73
N ILE A 40 26.18 13.78 6.77
CA ILE A 40 25.75 14.41 8.02
C ILE A 40 24.27 14.09 8.30
N PHE A 41 23.39 14.31 7.32
CA PHE A 41 21.93 14.10 7.37
C PHE A 41 21.30 14.48 8.73
N ARG A 42 21.67 15.65 9.26
CA ARG A 42 21.28 16.13 10.60
C ARG A 42 21.07 17.64 10.60
N TRP A 43 20.21 18.09 11.52
CA TRP A 43 20.08 19.49 11.90
C TRP A 43 21.22 19.91 12.83
N ILE A 44 22.02 20.89 12.40
CA ILE A 44 23.15 21.45 13.15
C ILE A 44 22.65 22.57 14.05
N LYS A 45 22.74 22.34 15.36
CA LYS A 45 22.27 23.28 16.38
C LYS A 45 23.32 24.34 16.71
N ALA A 46 22.82 25.54 17.06
CA ALA A 46 23.69 26.61 17.50
C ALA A 46 24.34 26.27 18.85
N LYS A 47 25.60 26.69 19.05
CA LYS A 47 26.35 26.49 20.29
C LYS A 47 26.63 25.03 20.66
N PHE A 48 26.52 24.10 19.70
CA PHE A 48 26.99 22.72 19.86
C PHE A 48 28.10 22.45 18.85
N ARG A 49 29.15 21.75 19.28
CA ARG A 49 30.26 21.32 18.42
C ARG A 49 30.05 19.85 18.08
N TYR A 50 29.84 19.59 16.80
CA TYR A 50 29.64 18.26 16.26
C TYR A 50 30.99 17.71 15.80
N HIS A 51 31.22 16.45 16.11
CA HIS A 51 32.37 15.68 15.62
C HIS A 51 31.85 14.63 14.66
N ILE A 52 32.20 14.74 13.37
CA ILE A 52 31.72 13.84 12.32
C ILE A 52 32.91 13.06 11.76
N ASN A 53 32.90 11.75 11.97
CA ASN A 53 33.93 10.87 11.43
C ASN A 53 33.73 10.68 9.92
N HIS A 54 34.80 10.34 9.20
CA HIS A 54 34.69 9.99 7.79
C HIS A 54 33.69 8.84 7.59
N LEU A 55 32.71 9.03 6.70
CA LEU A 55 31.55 8.15 6.47
C LEU A 55 30.58 7.97 7.66
N ASP A 56 30.89 8.50 8.83
CA ASP A 56 30.04 8.52 10.03
C ASP A 56 29.39 7.18 10.42
N THR A 57 30.09 6.07 10.17
CA THR A 57 29.62 4.72 10.47
C THR A 57 30.29 4.18 11.73
N SER A 58 29.59 4.21 12.86
CA SER A 58 30.06 3.61 14.12
C SER A 58 28.97 2.96 14.94
N LEU A 59 29.27 1.75 15.42
CA LEU A 59 28.43 1.04 16.38
C LEU A 59 28.53 1.72 17.75
N PRO A 60 27.47 1.66 18.59
CA PRO A 60 27.47 2.33 19.89
C PRO A 60 28.66 2.00 20.82
N GLN A 61 29.18 0.77 20.76
CA GLN A 61 30.34 0.34 21.53
C GLN A 61 31.66 0.98 21.08
N ASN A 62 31.75 1.39 19.81
CA ASN A 62 32.92 2.01 19.20
C ASN A 62 32.77 3.54 19.12
N GLU A 63 31.73 4.10 19.74
CA GLU A 63 31.46 5.53 19.72
C GLU A 63 32.44 6.29 20.61
N VAL A 64 33.23 7.17 20.00
CA VAL A 64 34.17 8.07 20.70
C VAL A 64 33.39 9.21 21.36
N HIS A 65 32.40 9.77 20.67
CA HIS A 65 31.66 10.96 21.10
C HIS A 65 30.31 10.59 21.72
N LYS A 66 30.33 9.79 22.80
CA LYS A 66 29.13 9.23 23.45
C LYS A 66 28.12 10.30 23.88
N ALA A 67 28.58 11.49 24.28
CA ALA A 67 27.72 12.58 24.70
C ALA A 67 26.88 13.14 23.53
N GLN A 68 27.48 13.33 22.35
CA GLN A 68 26.78 13.75 21.14
C GLN A 68 25.72 12.73 20.75
N ARG A 69 26.06 11.44 20.70
CA ARG A 69 25.10 10.37 20.39
C ARG A 69 23.93 10.33 21.38
N ARG A 70 24.18 10.49 22.68
CA ARG A 70 23.13 10.54 23.71
C ARG A 70 22.20 11.74 23.52
N MET A 71 22.76 12.91 23.19
CA MET A 71 21.97 14.10 22.89
C MET A 71 21.07 13.87 21.65
N GLU A 72 21.64 13.40 20.54
CA GLU A 72 20.90 13.11 19.30
C GLU A 72 19.77 12.09 19.54
N LEU A 73 20.04 11.01 20.27
CA LEU A 73 19.04 10.00 20.61
C LEU A 73 17.95 10.55 21.53
N ALA A 74 18.29 11.38 22.52
CA ALA A 74 17.32 12.01 23.41
C ALA A 74 16.39 12.95 22.62
N GLU A 75 16.90 13.63 21.60
CA GLU A 75 16.11 14.48 20.72
C GLU A 75 15.24 13.67 19.77
N LYS A 76 15.80 12.63 19.12
CA LYS A 76 15.00 11.72 18.29
C LYS A 76 13.84 11.10 19.09
N ARG A 77 14.05 10.69 20.34
CA ARG A 77 12.97 10.17 21.20
C ARG A 77 11.90 11.21 21.54
N LYS A 78 12.25 12.50 21.60
CA LYS A 78 11.28 13.59 21.79
C LYS A 78 10.48 13.86 20.53
N THR A 79 11.10 13.76 19.36
CA THR A 79 10.50 14.04 18.05
C THR A 79 9.65 12.87 17.53
N TYR A 80 10.21 11.66 17.55
CA TYR A 80 9.58 10.43 17.08
C TYR A 80 8.89 9.74 18.25
N GLN A 81 7.65 10.16 18.50
CA GLN A 81 6.77 9.56 19.50
C GLN A 81 5.75 8.66 18.83
N PHE A 82 5.34 7.61 19.54
CA PHE A 82 4.37 6.64 19.06
C PHE A 82 3.05 6.76 19.83
N GLU A 83 1.95 6.46 19.16
CA GLU A 83 0.63 6.30 19.76
C GLU A 83 -0.16 5.23 19.01
N GLN A 84 -1.11 4.59 19.69
CA GLN A 84 -2.06 3.69 19.05
C GLN A 84 -3.28 4.51 18.63
N LYS A 85 -3.42 4.78 17.32
CA LYS A 85 -4.53 5.59 16.79
C LYS A 85 -5.86 4.84 16.73
N VAL A 86 -5.80 3.51 16.66
CA VAL A 86 -6.95 2.62 16.63
C VAL A 86 -6.75 1.55 17.70
N PRO A 87 -7.70 1.36 18.65
CA PRO A 87 -7.58 0.35 19.69
C PRO A 87 -7.27 -1.04 19.14
N GLY A 88 -6.26 -1.71 19.70
CA GLY A 88 -5.82 -3.03 19.24
C GLY A 88 -5.00 -3.05 17.95
N GLY A 89 -4.86 -1.91 17.25
CA GLY A 89 -4.03 -1.79 16.05
C GLY A 89 -2.54 -1.55 16.35
N PRO A 90 -1.65 -1.63 15.35
CA PRO A 90 -0.24 -1.32 15.53
C PRO A 90 0.01 0.13 15.96
N VAL A 91 1.13 0.37 16.65
CA VAL A 91 1.54 1.72 17.03
C VAL A 91 1.95 2.51 15.79
N GLN A 92 1.59 3.80 15.77
CA GLN A 92 1.90 4.70 14.66
C GLN A 92 2.61 5.94 15.18
N VAL A 93 3.26 6.68 14.29
CA VAL A 93 3.81 7.99 14.66
C VAL A 93 2.70 8.92 15.14
N LYS A 94 2.88 9.47 16.34
CA LYS A 94 1.97 10.41 17.00
C LYS A 94 1.83 11.70 16.21
N LYS A 95 2.97 12.26 15.82
CA LYS A 95 3.04 13.47 15.01
C LYS A 95 4.17 13.33 14.01
N LEU A 96 3.85 13.45 12.72
CA LEU A 96 4.85 13.36 11.66
C LEU A 96 5.90 14.48 11.85
N PRO A 97 7.18 14.12 12.05
CA PRO A 97 8.24 15.10 12.14
C PRO A 97 8.30 15.96 10.88
N PRO A 98 8.66 17.25 10.96
CA PRO A 98 8.77 18.12 9.79
C PRO A 98 9.68 17.54 8.70
N ASP A 99 10.73 16.83 9.09
CA ASP A 99 11.74 16.24 8.18
C ASP A 99 11.19 15.07 7.36
N GLU A 100 10.18 14.38 7.88
CA GLU A 100 9.53 13.24 7.24
C GLU A 100 8.33 13.67 6.37
N LYS A 101 8.09 14.98 6.25
CA LYS A 101 7.04 15.51 5.39
C LYS A 101 7.53 15.51 3.94
N PHE A 102 6.61 15.20 3.03
CA PHE A 102 6.83 15.47 1.63
C PHE A 102 7.20 16.95 1.41
N PRO A 103 8.09 17.24 0.44
CA PRO A 103 8.32 18.59 -0.02
C PRO A 103 7.00 19.27 -0.40
N PHE A 104 6.88 20.56 -0.13
CA PHE A 104 5.64 21.33 -0.35
C PHE A 104 5.07 21.18 -1.76
N ALA A 105 5.93 21.16 -2.79
CA ALA A 105 5.53 20.97 -4.18
C ALA A 105 4.80 19.63 -4.42
N HIS A 106 5.31 18.53 -3.85
CA HIS A 106 4.74 17.20 -4.02
C HIS A 106 3.36 17.07 -3.35
N VAL A 107 3.17 17.71 -2.19
CA VAL A 107 1.86 17.78 -1.54
C VAL A 107 0.86 18.53 -2.41
N TRP A 108 1.27 19.64 -3.02
CA TRP A 108 0.41 20.44 -3.90
C TRP A 108 0.02 19.68 -5.17
N ASP A 109 0.93 18.89 -5.74
CA ASP A 109 0.64 18.04 -6.91
C ASP A 109 -0.42 16.97 -6.59
N ILE A 110 -0.28 16.27 -5.45
CA ILE A 110 -1.27 15.28 -4.99
C ILE A 110 -2.63 15.95 -4.76
N VAL A 111 -2.65 17.10 -4.09
CA VAL A 111 -3.87 17.84 -3.79
C VAL A 111 -4.54 18.32 -5.07
N ASN A 112 -3.80 18.92 -6.01
CA ASN A 112 -4.32 19.37 -7.30
C ASN A 112 -4.85 18.20 -8.13
N LEU A 113 -4.12 17.08 -8.17
CA LEU A 113 -4.57 15.89 -8.88
C LEU A 113 -5.88 15.37 -8.27
N LYS A 114 -5.97 15.29 -6.94
CA LYS A 114 -7.20 14.90 -6.23
C LYS A 114 -8.35 15.85 -6.54
N PHE A 115 -8.14 17.17 -6.47
CA PHE A 115 -9.18 18.16 -6.82
C PHE A 115 -9.61 18.05 -8.28
N LYS A 116 -8.67 17.87 -9.21
CA LYS A 116 -8.96 17.68 -10.63
C LYS A 116 -9.80 16.43 -10.86
N LEU A 117 -9.45 15.31 -10.22
CA LEU A 117 -10.19 14.06 -10.32
C LEU A 117 -11.57 14.15 -9.68
N GLN A 118 -11.67 14.73 -8.48
CA GLN A 118 -12.95 14.96 -7.80
C GLN A 118 -13.86 15.90 -8.61
N GLY A 119 -13.32 16.96 -9.20
CA GLY A 119 -14.05 17.86 -10.09
C GLY A 119 -14.57 17.14 -11.34
N LYS A 120 -13.73 16.31 -11.98
CA LYS A 120 -14.15 15.45 -13.10
C LYS A 120 -15.28 14.49 -12.69
N VAL A 121 -15.16 13.82 -11.54
CA VAL A 121 -16.19 12.89 -11.04
C VAL A 121 -17.49 13.63 -10.67
N LEU A 122 -17.41 14.80 -10.04
CA LEU A 122 -18.57 15.59 -9.64
C LEU A 122 -19.32 16.14 -10.85
N CYS A 123 -18.63 16.76 -11.81
CA CYS A 123 -19.24 17.22 -13.06
C CYS A 123 -19.89 16.05 -13.80
N LYS A 124 -19.25 14.87 -13.82
CA LYS A 124 -19.85 13.68 -14.40
C LYS A 124 -21.05 13.17 -13.63
N ARG A 125 -21.07 13.19 -12.30
CA ARG A 125 -22.27 12.80 -11.53
C ARG A 125 -23.45 13.73 -11.82
N LEU A 126 -23.17 15.00 -12.12
CA LEU A 126 -24.18 15.99 -12.51
C LEU A 126 -24.65 15.80 -13.96
N THR A 127 -23.80 15.32 -14.88
CA THR A 127 -24.17 15.06 -16.29
C THR A 127 -24.66 13.62 -16.54
N ALA A 128 -24.22 12.66 -15.73
CA ALA A 128 -24.65 11.25 -15.72
C ALA A 128 -25.92 11.09 -14.87
N SER A 129 -26.87 12.00 -15.06
CA SER A 129 -28.18 12.00 -14.40
C SER A 129 -29.11 10.88 -14.89
N LYS A 130 -28.57 9.82 -15.52
CA LYS A 130 -29.33 8.63 -15.88
C LYS A 130 -29.05 7.57 -14.83
N GLU A 131 -30.11 7.00 -14.27
CA GLU A 131 -29.99 5.74 -13.55
C GLU A 131 -29.25 4.74 -14.45
N TRP A 132 -28.34 3.97 -13.86
CA TRP A 132 -27.63 2.92 -14.58
C TRP A 132 -28.65 1.94 -15.18
N THR A 133 -28.73 1.90 -16.50
CA THR A 133 -29.70 1.05 -17.20
C THR A 133 -29.05 -0.22 -17.75
N SER A 134 -27.74 -0.20 -17.94
CA SER A 134 -26.97 -1.33 -18.48
C SER A 134 -25.57 -1.43 -17.86
N LEU A 135 -24.92 -2.59 -18.01
CA LEU A 135 -23.50 -2.75 -17.67
C LEU A 135 -22.60 -2.01 -18.66
N ASP A 136 -23.07 -1.73 -19.88
CA ASP A 136 -22.29 -1.01 -20.90
C ASP A 136 -22.08 0.46 -20.52
N ASP A 137 -22.99 1.02 -19.72
CA ASP A 137 -22.86 2.35 -19.12
C ASP A 137 -21.54 2.47 -18.32
N LEU A 138 -20.93 1.35 -17.87
CA LEU A 138 -19.67 1.37 -17.09
C LEU A 138 -18.51 1.78 -17.98
N ASN A 139 -18.57 1.42 -19.26
CA ASN A 139 -17.54 1.75 -20.24
C ASN A 139 -17.43 3.26 -20.44
N GLU A 140 -18.51 4.02 -20.28
CA GLU A 140 -18.49 5.50 -20.37
C GLU A 140 -17.62 6.12 -19.27
N ILE A 141 -17.65 5.54 -18.06
CA ILE A 141 -16.81 6.00 -16.95
C ILE A 141 -15.34 5.63 -17.18
N TYR A 142 -15.07 4.38 -17.55
CA TYR A 142 -13.71 3.86 -17.67
C TYR A 142 -12.95 4.39 -18.89
N ASN A 143 -13.60 4.52 -20.06
CA ASN A 143 -12.95 4.97 -21.29
C ASN A 143 -12.49 6.44 -21.24
N GLU A 144 -13.08 7.25 -20.37
CA GLU A 144 -12.77 8.67 -20.27
C GLU A 144 -11.82 9.03 -19.12
N LEU A 145 -11.55 8.10 -18.20
CA LEU A 145 -10.62 8.31 -17.09
C LEU A 145 -9.19 7.87 -17.41
N ASP A 146 -9.00 7.07 -18.46
CA ASP A 146 -7.69 6.51 -18.80
C ASP A 146 -7.44 6.51 -20.31
N GLU A 147 -6.54 7.40 -20.78
CA GLU A 147 -6.07 7.42 -22.17
C GLU A 147 -5.11 6.25 -22.50
N LYS A 148 -4.63 5.50 -21.49
CA LYS A 148 -3.65 4.41 -21.63
C LYS A 148 -4.12 3.06 -21.08
N SER A 149 -5.37 2.96 -20.61
CA SER A 149 -5.97 1.68 -20.25
C SER A 149 -5.94 0.77 -21.46
N THR A 150 -5.23 -0.34 -21.32
CA THR A 150 -5.21 -1.43 -22.28
C THR A 150 -6.66 -1.88 -22.43
N LYS A 151 -7.30 -1.47 -23.53
CA LYS A 151 -8.60 -2.00 -23.92
C LYS A 151 -8.54 -3.53 -23.80
N SER A 152 -9.62 -4.11 -23.29
CA SER A 152 -9.97 -5.53 -23.40
C SER A 152 -9.11 -6.54 -22.64
N GLN A 153 -9.22 -6.58 -21.31
CA GLN A 153 -9.25 -7.87 -20.57
C GLN A 153 -10.29 -7.92 -19.43
N LEU A 154 -11.04 -6.83 -19.19
CA LEU A 154 -11.93 -6.70 -18.01
C LEU A 154 -13.19 -7.57 -18.06
N TYR A 155 -13.46 -8.23 -19.17
CA TYR A 155 -14.43 -9.32 -19.27
C TYR A 155 -13.97 -10.19 -20.45
N ARG A 156 -13.33 -11.35 -20.19
CA ARG A 156 -13.31 -12.39 -21.21
C ARG A 156 -14.74 -12.92 -21.28
N PRO A 157 -15.50 -12.73 -22.39
CA PRO A 157 -16.70 -13.51 -22.59
C PRO A 157 -16.28 -14.96 -22.40
N GLU A 158 -17.01 -15.68 -21.55
CA GLU A 158 -16.66 -17.03 -21.11
C GLU A 158 -16.14 -17.81 -22.31
N VAL A 159 -14.87 -18.23 -22.22
CA VAL A 159 -14.26 -19.08 -23.23
C VAL A 159 -15.17 -20.30 -23.32
N SER A 160 -15.96 -20.34 -24.38
CA SER A 160 -16.91 -21.38 -24.79
C SER A 160 -17.36 -22.33 -23.67
N CYS A 161 -18.62 -22.18 -23.26
CA CYS A 161 -19.46 -23.14 -22.51
C CYS A 161 -19.46 -24.55 -23.15
N LYS A 162 -18.31 -25.23 -23.14
CA LYS A 162 -18.05 -26.59 -23.62
C LYS A 162 -17.17 -27.39 -22.66
N ARG A 163 -16.62 -26.77 -21.62
CA ARG A 163 -15.81 -27.46 -20.61
C ARG A 163 -16.73 -28.22 -19.66
N THR A 164 -16.44 -29.50 -19.46
CA THR A 164 -17.12 -30.33 -18.45
C THR A 164 -16.72 -29.88 -17.05
N PHE A 165 -17.64 -30.00 -16.08
CA PHE A 165 -17.33 -29.71 -14.68
C PHE A 165 -16.11 -30.52 -14.23
N LEU A 166 -15.09 -29.84 -13.69
CA LEU A 166 -13.79 -30.41 -13.30
C LEU A 166 -13.07 -31.22 -14.40
N GLY A 167 -13.32 -30.92 -15.68
CA GLY A 167 -12.77 -31.70 -16.79
C GLY A 167 -13.28 -33.15 -16.84
N GLY A 168 -14.43 -33.43 -16.22
CA GLY A 168 -14.99 -34.78 -16.09
C GLY A 168 -14.44 -35.61 -14.93
N LEU A 169 -13.57 -35.02 -14.09
CA LEU A 169 -13.07 -35.68 -12.88
C LEU A 169 -14.09 -35.62 -11.75
N THR A 170 -14.06 -36.64 -10.89
CA THR A 170 -14.68 -36.55 -9.57
C THR A 170 -13.91 -35.57 -8.67
N ILE A 171 -14.56 -35.06 -7.62
CA ILE A 171 -13.90 -34.19 -6.62
C ILE A 171 -12.68 -34.90 -6.00
N ALA A 172 -12.82 -36.18 -5.64
CA ALA A 172 -11.73 -36.97 -5.05
C ALA A 172 -10.51 -37.06 -5.97
N GLU A 173 -10.73 -37.29 -7.27
CA GLU A 173 -9.65 -37.32 -8.26
C GLU A 173 -9.02 -35.94 -8.44
N ALA A 174 -9.82 -34.88 -8.53
CA ALA A 174 -9.32 -33.51 -8.67
C ALA A 174 -8.48 -33.08 -7.45
N ILE A 175 -8.87 -33.48 -6.23
CA ILE A 175 -8.07 -33.30 -5.00
C ILE A 175 -6.78 -34.13 -5.09
N SER A 176 -6.85 -35.41 -5.45
CA SER A 176 -5.66 -36.27 -5.54
C SER A 176 -4.63 -35.75 -6.55
N ARG A 177 -5.13 -35.12 -7.63
CA ARG A 177 -4.31 -34.49 -8.68
C ARG A 177 -3.88 -33.07 -8.32
N LYS A 178 -4.25 -32.55 -7.15
CA LYS A 178 -3.94 -31.19 -6.66
C LYS A 178 -4.39 -30.08 -7.61
N ARG A 179 -5.58 -30.25 -8.19
CA ARG A 179 -6.16 -29.31 -9.16
C ARG A 179 -7.27 -28.45 -8.58
N LEU A 180 -7.69 -28.70 -7.34
CA LEU A 180 -8.70 -27.92 -6.63
C LEU A 180 -8.06 -26.99 -5.60
N PHE A 181 -8.54 -25.75 -5.56
CA PHE A 181 -8.06 -24.67 -4.70
C PHE A 181 -9.25 -23.98 -4.05
N ILE A 182 -9.05 -23.49 -2.83
CA ILE A 182 -10.06 -22.76 -2.07
C ILE A 182 -9.53 -21.38 -1.70
N CYS A 183 -10.39 -20.37 -1.77
CA CYS A 183 -10.17 -19.07 -1.16
C CYS A 183 -11.32 -18.79 -0.20
N ASP A 184 -10.98 -18.58 1.06
CA ASP A 184 -11.94 -18.38 2.14
C ASP A 184 -11.76 -16.98 2.73
N LEU A 185 -12.78 -16.14 2.57
CA LEU A 185 -12.81 -14.77 3.08
C LEU A 185 -13.60 -14.67 4.40
N GLU A 186 -13.50 -15.71 5.25
CA GLU A 186 -14.13 -15.76 6.59
C GLU A 186 -13.81 -14.53 7.44
N ILE A 187 -12.61 -13.94 7.29
CA ILE A 187 -12.20 -12.72 8.03
C ILE A 187 -13.16 -11.53 7.83
N LEU A 188 -13.96 -11.53 6.75
CA LEU A 188 -14.96 -10.50 6.48
C LEU A 188 -16.28 -10.73 7.24
N ASP A 189 -16.47 -11.90 7.84
CA ASP A 189 -17.70 -12.27 8.52
C ASP A 189 -17.93 -11.43 9.79
N GLY A 190 -19.15 -10.91 9.95
CA GLY A 190 -19.53 -10.11 11.11
C GLY A 190 -18.89 -8.71 11.19
N LEU A 191 -18.15 -8.26 10.17
CA LEU A 191 -17.59 -6.91 10.15
C LEU A 191 -18.70 -5.84 10.08
N PRO A 192 -18.53 -4.70 10.77
CA PRO A 192 -19.50 -3.62 10.71
C PRO A 192 -19.52 -2.97 9.32
N VAL A 193 -20.71 -2.82 8.74
CA VAL A 193 -20.92 -2.24 7.42
C VAL A 193 -21.72 -0.94 7.53
N ARG A 194 -21.51 0.00 6.61
CA ARG A 194 -22.31 1.23 6.53
C ARG A 194 -23.79 0.89 6.30
N GLN A 195 -24.68 1.72 6.82
CA GLN A 195 -26.12 1.57 6.61
C GLN A 195 -26.45 1.48 5.10
N ASN A 196 -27.32 0.53 4.74
CA ASN A 196 -27.74 0.22 3.36
C ASN A 196 -26.66 -0.43 2.45
N PHE A 197 -25.51 -0.81 3.00
CA PHE A 197 -24.51 -1.59 2.28
C PHE A 197 -24.48 -3.03 2.82
N VAL A 198 -24.10 -3.96 1.95
CA VAL A 198 -23.92 -5.38 2.29
C VAL A 198 -22.48 -5.75 1.94
N LEU A 199 -21.81 -6.48 2.83
CA LEU A 199 -20.52 -7.10 2.59
C LEU A 199 -20.68 -8.61 2.74
N CYS A 200 -20.26 -9.35 1.72
CA CYS A 200 -20.24 -10.80 1.74
C CYS A 200 -18.95 -11.32 2.40
N SER A 201 -19.02 -12.54 2.93
CA SER A 201 -17.88 -13.30 3.48
C SER A 201 -17.72 -14.62 2.69
N PRO A 202 -17.37 -14.54 1.39
CA PRO A 202 -17.55 -15.67 0.49
C PRO A 202 -16.47 -16.75 0.63
N ILE A 203 -16.86 -17.96 0.21
CA ILE A 203 -15.96 -19.10 0.00
C ILE A 203 -15.98 -19.43 -1.49
N GLY A 204 -14.82 -19.30 -2.14
CA GLY A 204 -14.64 -19.62 -3.56
C GLY A 204 -13.87 -20.93 -3.75
N LEU A 205 -14.42 -21.83 -4.55
CA LEU A 205 -13.76 -23.05 -5.01
C LEU A 205 -13.32 -22.87 -6.46
N PHE A 206 -12.07 -23.20 -6.73
CA PHE A 206 -11.43 -23.04 -8.03
C PHE A 206 -10.79 -24.34 -8.50
N PHE A 207 -10.75 -24.53 -9.82
CA PHE A 207 -10.16 -25.70 -10.46
C PHE A 207 -9.19 -25.28 -11.56
N VAL A 208 -8.02 -25.90 -11.60
CA VAL A 208 -7.07 -25.76 -12.72
C VAL A 208 -7.44 -26.74 -13.82
N ASP A 209 -7.88 -26.23 -14.97
CA ASP A 209 -8.25 -27.04 -16.12
C ASP A 209 -7.02 -27.59 -16.89
N ASP A 210 -7.26 -28.36 -17.95
CA ASP A 210 -6.17 -29.00 -18.73
C ASP A 210 -5.36 -27.99 -19.55
N GLU A 211 -5.87 -26.75 -19.69
CA GLU A 211 -5.16 -25.62 -20.28
C GLU A 211 -4.40 -24.80 -19.23
N ASN A 212 -4.25 -25.34 -18.01
CA ASN A 212 -3.64 -24.68 -16.85
C ASN A 212 -4.30 -23.34 -16.48
N GLN A 213 -5.60 -23.18 -16.75
CA GLN A 213 -6.37 -22.00 -16.36
C GLN A 213 -7.09 -22.25 -15.03
N LEU A 214 -6.96 -21.31 -14.09
CA LEU A 214 -7.70 -21.35 -12.83
C LEU A 214 -9.13 -20.82 -13.06
N MET A 215 -10.11 -21.69 -12.87
CA MET A 215 -11.52 -21.41 -13.16
C MET A 215 -12.35 -21.51 -11.88
N PRO A 216 -13.26 -20.54 -11.61
CA PRO A 216 -14.20 -20.67 -10.50
C PRO A 216 -15.21 -21.77 -10.80
N VAL A 217 -15.40 -22.70 -9.87
CA VAL A 217 -16.30 -23.85 -10.02
C VAL A 217 -17.48 -23.83 -9.06
N ALA A 218 -17.33 -23.20 -7.90
CA ALA A 218 -18.43 -22.98 -6.96
C ALA A 218 -18.13 -21.75 -6.09
N ILE A 219 -19.15 -20.98 -5.75
CA ILE A 219 -19.04 -19.85 -4.83
C ILE A 219 -20.23 -19.89 -3.87
N GLN A 220 -19.97 -19.79 -2.56
CA GLN A 220 -20.96 -19.53 -1.53
C GLN A 220 -20.72 -18.13 -0.99
N LEU A 221 -21.74 -17.26 -0.93
CA LEU A 221 -21.53 -15.82 -0.66
C LEU A 221 -21.33 -15.49 0.82
N PHE A 222 -21.83 -16.34 1.72
CA PHE A 222 -21.62 -16.20 3.16
C PHE A 222 -21.14 -17.52 3.76
N GLN A 223 -20.54 -17.47 4.94
CA GLN A 223 -19.93 -18.63 5.60
C GLN A 223 -20.92 -19.76 5.93
N LYS A 224 -22.13 -19.42 6.40
CA LYS A 224 -23.12 -20.41 6.88
C LYS A 224 -24.01 -20.91 5.74
N PRO A 225 -24.01 -22.21 5.41
CA PRO A 225 -24.88 -22.76 4.37
C PRO A 225 -26.35 -22.70 4.78
N GLY A 226 -27.25 -22.48 3.82
CA GLY A 226 -28.69 -22.49 4.07
C GLY A 226 -29.50 -22.28 2.80
N PRO A 227 -30.84 -22.42 2.87
CA PRO A 227 -31.73 -22.20 1.71
C PRO A 227 -31.56 -20.81 1.08
N ASP A 228 -31.31 -19.79 1.91
CA ASP A 228 -31.10 -18.40 1.48
C ASP A 228 -29.63 -18.06 1.14
N ASN A 229 -28.72 -19.02 1.32
CA ASN A 229 -27.30 -18.90 0.95
C ASN A 229 -26.84 -20.20 0.25
N PRO A 230 -27.30 -20.44 -0.98
CA PRO A 230 -26.95 -21.63 -1.72
C PRO A 230 -25.51 -21.57 -2.24
N ILE A 231 -24.99 -22.73 -2.65
CA ILE A 231 -23.75 -22.83 -3.41
C ILE A 231 -24.09 -22.57 -4.88
N PHE A 232 -23.54 -21.49 -5.43
CA PHE A 232 -23.69 -21.14 -6.84
C PHE A 232 -22.59 -21.83 -7.66
N ILE A 233 -22.96 -22.34 -8.83
CA ILE A 233 -22.04 -22.96 -9.80
C ILE A 233 -22.17 -22.24 -11.16
N PRO A 234 -21.17 -22.36 -12.05
CA PRO A 234 -21.27 -21.84 -13.39
C PRO A 234 -22.53 -22.32 -14.10
N ASP A 235 -23.38 -21.39 -14.51
CA ASP A 235 -24.59 -21.65 -15.27
C ASP A 235 -24.71 -20.67 -16.45
N LYS A 236 -25.72 -20.85 -17.29
CA LYS A 236 -25.97 -19.96 -18.43
C LYS A 236 -26.72 -18.68 -18.04
N SER A 237 -27.03 -18.50 -16.76
CA SER A 237 -27.83 -17.37 -16.29
C SER A 237 -26.92 -16.18 -15.95
N LYS A 238 -27.54 -15.01 -15.74
CA LYS A 238 -26.83 -13.83 -15.25
C LYS A 238 -26.45 -13.95 -13.76
N THR A 239 -27.01 -14.94 -13.05
CA THR A 239 -26.74 -15.17 -11.63
C THR A 239 -25.26 -15.44 -11.39
N TRP A 240 -24.61 -16.27 -12.22
CA TRP A 240 -23.20 -16.56 -12.07
C TRP A 240 -22.30 -15.32 -12.21
N ALA A 241 -22.65 -14.42 -13.14
CA ALA A 241 -21.95 -13.15 -13.29
C ALA A 241 -22.10 -12.27 -12.04
N LEU A 242 -23.33 -12.16 -11.50
CA LEU A 242 -23.59 -11.39 -10.29
C LEU A 242 -22.86 -11.94 -9.06
N VAL A 243 -22.82 -13.26 -8.90
CA VAL A 243 -22.10 -13.93 -7.81
C VAL A 243 -20.60 -13.63 -7.88
N LYS A 244 -19.99 -13.70 -9.07
CA LYS A 244 -18.59 -13.30 -9.28
C LYS A 244 -18.34 -11.82 -8.95
N MET A 245 -19.28 -10.93 -9.26
CA MET A 245 -19.18 -9.52 -8.87
C MET A 245 -19.19 -9.33 -7.35
N TRP A 246 -20.05 -10.05 -6.63
CA TRP A 246 -20.07 -10.03 -5.16
C TRP A 246 -18.79 -10.58 -4.55
N TYR A 247 -18.26 -11.68 -5.10
CA TYR A 247 -16.96 -12.22 -4.71
C TYR A 247 -15.84 -11.19 -4.92
N ASN A 248 -15.76 -10.57 -6.10
CA ASN A 248 -14.74 -9.55 -6.41
C ASN A 248 -14.87 -8.31 -5.52
N ASN A 249 -16.09 -7.92 -5.13
CA ASN A 249 -16.30 -6.84 -4.18
C ASN A 249 -15.76 -7.18 -2.79
N ALA A 250 -15.96 -8.42 -2.31
CA ALA A 250 -15.40 -8.89 -1.04
C ALA A 250 -13.87 -8.99 -1.09
N ASP A 251 -13.31 -9.54 -2.17
CA ASP A 251 -11.86 -9.61 -2.41
C ASP A 251 -11.21 -8.22 -2.45
N ALA A 252 -11.84 -7.24 -3.13
CA ALA A 252 -11.37 -5.86 -3.15
C ALA A 252 -11.38 -5.22 -1.75
N ALA A 253 -12.41 -5.51 -0.93
CA ALA A 253 -12.46 -5.03 0.44
C ALA A 253 -11.32 -5.63 1.29
N TYR A 254 -11.06 -6.93 1.16
CA TYR A 254 -9.94 -7.60 1.81
C TYR A 254 -8.60 -7.02 1.36
N HIS A 255 -8.36 -6.90 0.06
CA HIS A 255 -7.11 -6.38 -0.51
C HIS A 255 -6.80 -4.97 0.01
N GLN A 256 -7.77 -4.05 -0.02
CA GLN A 256 -7.53 -2.68 0.42
C GLN A 256 -7.25 -2.58 1.93
N ALA A 257 -7.96 -3.36 2.74
CA ALA A 257 -7.84 -3.28 4.20
C ALA A 257 -6.63 -4.07 4.74
N VAL A 258 -6.42 -5.30 4.27
CA VAL A 258 -5.44 -6.23 4.82
C VAL A 258 -4.13 -6.13 4.05
N THR A 259 -4.12 -6.50 2.77
CA THR A 259 -2.88 -6.59 1.98
C THR A 259 -2.23 -5.22 1.80
N HIS A 260 -2.98 -4.22 1.32
CA HIS A 260 -2.42 -2.91 1.07
C HIS A 260 -2.22 -2.11 2.37
N LEU A 261 -3.29 -1.84 3.12
CA LEU A 261 -3.16 -1.00 4.31
C LEU A 261 -2.47 -1.73 5.48
N GLY A 262 -2.89 -2.95 5.78
CA GLY A 262 -2.35 -3.72 6.89
C GLY A 262 -0.89 -4.11 6.67
N GLU A 263 -0.62 -4.94 5.67
CA GLU A 263 0.70 -5.52 5.46
C GLU A 263 1.69 -4.46 4.98
N GLU A 264 1.44 -3.83 3.82
CA GLU A 264 2.43 -2.93 3.20
C GLU A 264 2.62 -1.61 3.94
N GLN A 265 1.53 -0.96 4.38
CA GLN A 265 1.63 0.40 4.93
C GLN A 265 1.86 0.42 6.44
N ILE A 266 1.37 -0.57 7.19
CA ILE A 266 1.44 -0.57 8.66
C ILE A 266 2.50 -1.52 9.21
N TYR A 267 2.69 -2.72 8.66
CA TYR A 267 3.64 -3.71 9.22
C TYR A 267 5.05 -3.64 8.62
N TYR A 268 5.22 -3.23 7.36
CA TYR A 268 6.54 -3.18 6.71
C TYR A 268 7.31 -1.85 6.90
N PHE A 269 6.90 -1.00 7.86
CA PHE A 269 7.62 0.22 8.28
C PHE A 269 8.03 0.21 9.75
#